data_AF-A0AA48HMQ9-F1
#
_entry.id   AF-A0AA48HMQ9-F1
#
_cell.length_a   1.000
_cell.length_b   1.000
_cell.length_c   1.000
_cell.angle_alpha   90.00
_cell.angle_beta   90.00
_cell.angle_gamma   90.00
#
_symmetry.space_group_name_H-M   'P 1'
#
loop_
_entity.id
_entity.type
_entity.pdbx_description
1 polymer ?
#
loop_
_entity_poly.entity_id
_entity_poly.type
_entity_poly.pdbx_seq_one_letter_code
_entity_poly.pdbx_strand_id
1 'polypeptide(L)'
;MAQTELKNIALLIDADNTTPDGIDPVLTVMAELGQVNIRRAYGNFAKDNLARWGTISNKFGIRPQQQFDVSKGKNATDMAMTIDAIDLLYQGKVDGFGIMTSDSDFTPLVTRLRQDGIIVYGFGEAKTPEAFKSVCTRFIDIKQLIANYAAEKDGNAKGDKTGKAGAVDQDLMELITAAYSEAKRDEKGFARLHQVGQIAGNRSSFDVRNYGFKSLSELFGTLDNFAMERREDNQVYVKRLR
;
A
#
# COMPACT_ATOMS: atom_id res chain seq x y z
N MET A 1 -13.35 8.94 -15.94
CA MET A 1 -14.02 7.66 -15.66
C MET A 1 -13.95 7.45 -14.17
N ALA A 2 -15.06 7.10 -13.53
CA ALA A 2 -15.11 6.87 -12.10
C ALA A 2 -14.11 5.79 -11.72
N GLN A 3 -13.37 5.99 -10.64
CA GLN A 3 -12.51 4.99 -10.02
C GLN A 3 -13.41 3.78 -9.75
N THR A 4 -13.11 2.63 -10.36
CA THR A 4 -13.86 1.40 -10.04
C THR A 4 -13.52 1.07 -8.61
N GLU A 5 -14.39 1.47 -7.69
CA GLU A 5 -14.31 1.09 -6.29
C GLU A 5 -14.26 -0.44 -6.23
N LEU A 6 -13.23 -0.97 -5.57
CA LEU A 6 -13.07 -2.42 -5.44
C LEU A 6 -14.21 -2.93 -4.56
N LYS A 7 -15.11 -3.73 -5.11
CA LYS A 7 -16.32 -4.15 -4.39
C LYS A 7 -16.00 -5.16 -3.31
N ASN A 8 -14.95 -5.95 -3.52
CA ASN A 8 -14.52 -6.93 -2.53
C ASN A 8 -13.01 -7.09 -2.51
N ILE A 9 -12.39 -6.69 -1.39
CA ILE A 9 -10.95 -6.80 -1.17
C ILE A 9 -10.68 -7.86 -0.10
N ALA A 10 -9.65 -8.68 -0.34
CA ALA A 10 -9.11 -9.61 0.64
C ALA A 10 -7.81 -9.10 1.24
N LEU A 11 -7.76 -8.94 2.56
CA LEU A 11 -6.55 -8.68 3.34
C LEU A 11 -6.04 -10.00 3.93
N LEU A 12 -4.86 -10.43 3.48
CA LEU A 12 -4.16 -11.62 3.95
C LEU A 12 -2.90 -11.19 4.69
N ILE A 13 -2.78 -11.64 5.94
CA ILE A 13 -1.77 -11.15 6.88
C ILE A 13 -0.90 -12.31 7.34
N ASP A 14 0.39 -12.18 7.15
CA ASP A 14 1.40 -13.06 7.74
C ASP A 14 1.62 -12.67 9.20
N ALA A 15 0.88 -13.30 10.12
CA ALA A 15 0.89 -12.93 11.54
C ALA A 15 2.17 -13.41 12.25
N ASP A 16 2.83 -14.46 11.75
CA ASP A 16 4.09 -14.94 12.32
C ASP A 16 5.22 -13.90 12.11
N ASN A 17 5.20 -13.16 11.00
CA ASN A 17 6.26 -12.20 10.66
C ASN A 17 5.88 -10.71 10.75
N THR A 18 4.66 -10.39 11.17
CA THR A 18 4.19 -9.00 11.25
C THR A 18 3.66 -8.61 12.64
N THR A 19 3.66 -7.31 12.93
CA THR A 19 3.09 -6.76 14.17
C THR A 19 1.63 -6.36 13.97
N PRO A 20 0.74 -6.60 14.96
CA PRO A 20 -0.64 -6.15 14.89
C PRO A 20 -0.80 -4.61 14.97
N ASP A 21 0.25 -3.87 15.34
CA ASP A 21 0.19 -2.40 15.48
C ASP A 21 -0.14 -1.68 14.16
N GLY A 22 0.18 -2.31 13.01
CA GLY A 22 -0.09 -1.77 11.68
C GLY A 22 -1.51 -2.01 11.15
N ILE A 23 -2.35 -2.78 11.85
CA ILE A 23 -3.64 -3.23 11.31
C ILE A 23 -4.64 -2.07 11.09
N ASP A 24 -4.78 -1.16 12.05
CA ASP A 24 -5.73 -0.04 11.95
C ASP A 24 -5.37 0.91 10.79
N PRO A 25 -4.09 1.34 10.65
CA PRO A 25 -3.68 2.11 9.49
C PRO A 25 -3.83 1.36 8.15
N VAL A 26 -3.48 0.07 8.09
CA VAL A 26 -3.60 -0.76 6.88
C VAL A 26 -5.06 -0.85 6.43
N LEU A 27 -5.98 -1.14 7.36
CA LEU A 27 -7.41 -1.21 7.05
C LEU A 27 -7.96 0.15 6.61
N THR A 28 -7.46 1.25 7.17
CA THR A 28 -7.83 2.61 6.75
C THR A 28 -7.45 2.84 5.28
N VAL A 29 -6.21 2.51 4.89
CA VAL A 29 -5.77 2.61 3.49
C VAL A 29 -6.60 1.74 2.57
N MET A 30 -6.85 0.50 2.96
CA MET A 30 -7.63 -0.42 2.13
C MET A 30 -9.09 0.01 1.99
N ALA A 31 -9.68 0.62 3.01
CA ALA A 31 -11.04 1.15 2.98
C ALA A 31 -11.20 2.31 1.99
N GLU A 32 -10.14 3.07 1.69
CA GLU A 32 -10.17 4.10 0.63
C GLU A 32 -10.28 3.48 -0.78
N LEU A 33 -9.85 2.23 -0.94
CA LEU A 33 -9.86 1.52 -2.22
C LEU A 33 -11.17 0.80 -2.47
N GLY A 34 -11.87 0.40 -1.39
CA GLY A 34 -13.09 -0.36 -1.45
C GLY A 34 -13.36 -1.19 -0.20
N GLN A 35 -14.31 -2.13 -0.29
CA GLN A 35 -14.76 -2.88 0.88
C GLN A 35 -13.85 -4.07 1.20
N VAL A 36 -13.19 -4.03 2.36
CA VAL A 36 -12.36 -5.15 2.85
C VAL A 36 -13.23 -6.16 3.59
N ASN A 37 -13.84 -7.10 2.86
CA ASN A 37 -14.76 -8.08 3.44
C ASN A 37 -14.05 -9.37 3.90
N ILE A 38 -12.91 -9.70 3.30
CA ILE A 38 -12.12 -10.87 3.71
C ILE A 38 -10.89 -10.36 4.47
N ARG A 39 -10.74 -10.79 5.72
CA ARG A 39 -9.61 -10.43 6.58
C ARG A 39 -9.13 -11.70 7.26
N ARG A 40 -7.93 -12.16 6.90
CA ARG A 40 -7.37 -13.42 7.41
C ARG A 40 -5.95 -13.20 7.88
N ALA A 41 -5.63 -13.73 9.05
CA ALA A 41 -4.29 -13.71 9.62
C ALA A 41 -3.80 -15.14 9.77
N TYR A 42 -2.65 -15.45 9.16
CA TYR A 42 -2.07 -16.79 9.12
C TYR A 42 -0.91 -16.86 10.09
N GLY A 43 -0.91 -17.88 10.94
CA GLY A 43 0.21 -18.13 11.82
C GLY A 43 -0.08 -19.16 12.89
N ASN A 44 0.91 -19.39 13.73
CA ASN A 44 0.76 -20.29 14.87
C ASN A 44 0.32 -19.53 16.13
N PHE A 45 -1.00 -19.29 16.28
CA PHE A 45 -1.58 -18.54 17.41
C PHE A 45 -1.47 -19.26 18.76
N ALA A 46 -0.90 -20.46 18.82
CA ALA A 46 -0.50 -21.10 20.07
C ALA A 46 0.81 -20.53 20.65
N LYS A 47 1.57 -19.74 19.87
CA LYS A 47 2.78 -19.06 20.33
C LYS A 47 2.42 -17.81 21.16
N ASP A 48 3.10 -17.62 22.28
CA ASP A 48 2.86 -16.48 23.20
C ASP A 48 3.11 -15.11 22.53
N ASN A 49 4.05 -15.04 21.58
CA ASN A 49 4.35 -13.80 20.85
C ASN A 49 3.17 -13.34 19.97
N LEU A 50 2.19 -14.20 19.70
CA LEU A 50 0.97 -13.85 18.97
C LEU A 50 -0.24 -13.58 19.88
N ALA A 51 -0.08 -13.56 21.21
CA ALA A 51 -1.20 -13.33 22.13
C ALA A 51 -1.95 -12.01 21.86
N ARG A 52 -1.24 -10.97 21.39
CA ARG A 52 -1.83 -9.67 21.00
C ARG A 52 -2.80 -9.78 19.81
N TRP A 53 -2.62 -10.77 18.94
CA TRP A 53 -3.50 -10.99 17.80
C TRP A 53 -4.89 -11.43 18.21
N GLY A 54 -5.08 -12.08 19.36
CA GLY A 54 -6.42 -12.48 19.83
C GLY A 54 -7.35 -11.27 20.01
N THR A 55 -6.88 -10.25 20.74
CA THR A 55 -7.62 -9.00 20.96
C THR A 55 -7.85 -8.23 19.66
N ILE A 56 -6.82 -8.14 18.83
CA ILE A 56 -6.83 -7.38 17.57
C ILE A 56 -7.75 -8.05 16.55
N SER A 57 -7.74 -9.39 16.48
CA SER A 57 -8.59 -10.15 15.58
C SER A 57 -10.07 -9.91 15.86
N ASN A 58 -10.46 -9.94 17.13
CA ASN A 58 -11.83 -9.64 17.55
C ASN A 58 -12.20 -8.18 17.27
N LYS A 59 -11.30 -7.23 17.55
CA LYS A 59 -11.54 -5.80 17.34
C LYS A 59 -11.80 -5.46 15.87
N PHE A 60 -11.05 -6.05 14.94
CA PHE A 60 -11.11 -5.70 13.51
C PHE A 60 -11.79 -6.75 12.64
N GLY A 61 -12.42 -7.77 13.25
CA GLY A 61 -13.08 -8.86 12.52
C GLY A 61 -12.12 -9.66 11.63
N ILE A 62 -10.87 -9.82 12.06
CA ILE A 62 -9.87 -10.64 11.34
C ILE A 62 -10.08 -12.09 11.77
N ARG A 63 -10.17 -12.99 10.80
CA ARG A 63 -10.30 -14.43 11.07
C ARG A 63 -8.91 -15.06 11.18
N PRO A 64 -8.53 -15.62 12.34
CA PRO A 64 -7.29 -16.38 12.48
C PRO A 64 -7.35 -17.66 11.62
N GLN A 65 -6.27 -17.93 10.90
CA GLN A 65 -6.00 -19.16 10.16
C GLN A 65 -4.83 -19.85 10.87
N GLN A 66 -5.18 -20.74 11.80
CA GLN A 66 -4.20 -21.45 12.63
C GLN A 66 -3.40 -22.43 11.78
N GLN A 67 -2.08 -22.32 11.84
CA GLN A 67 -1.17 -23.31 11.27
C GLN A 67 -0.11 -23.69 12.30
N PHE A 68 -0.08 -24.96 12.71
CA PHE A 68 0.96 -25.44 13.62
C PHE A 68 2.27 -25.64 12.87
N ASP A 69 3.39 -25.37 13.56
CA ASP A 69 4.73 -25.63 13.03
C ASP A 69 4.95 -27.16 12.97
N VAL A 70 4.72 -27.76 11.80
CA VAL A 70 4.90 -29.22 11.57
C VAL A 70 6.36 -29.64 11.74
N SER A 71 7.29 -28.69 11.53
CA SER A 71 8.72 -28.81 11.85
C SER A 71 9.36 -27.43 11.86
N LYS A 72 10.37 -27.20 12.70
CA LYS A 72 11.06 -25.91 12.83
C LYS A 72 11.59 -25.41 11.47
N GLY A 73 11.24 -24.18 11.10
CA GLY A 73 11.76 -23.50 9.92
C GLY A 73 11.13 -23.91 8.58
N LYS A 74 9.90 -24.46 8.57
CA LYS A 74 9.15 -24.72 7.34
C LYS A 74 8.05 -23.69 7.10
N ASN A 75 7.89 -23.33 5.83
CA ASN A 75 6.97 -22.33 5.28
C ASN A 75 5.50 -22.81 5.24
N ALA A 76 5.04 -23.54 6.26
CA ALA A 76 3.69 -24.11 6.29
C ALA A 76 2.61 -23.01 6.32
N THR A 77 2.85 -21.97 7.12
CA THR A 77 1.99 -20.77 7.18
C THR A 77 1.94 -20.09 5.80
N ASP A 78 3.08 -19.92 5.13
CA ASP A 78 3.17 -19.25 3.83
C ASP A 78 2.47 -20.05 2.73
N MET A 79 2.61 -21.38 2.74
CA MET A 79 1.89 -22.27 1.84
C MET A 79 0.38 -22.19 2.07
N ALA A 80 -0.08 -22.21 3.32
CA ALA A 80 -1.51 -22.10 3.64
C ALA A 80 -2.08 -20.75 3.17
N MET A 81 -1.37 -19.65 3.41
CA MET A 81 -1.74 -18.32 2.93
C MET A 81 -1.77 -18.25 1.39
N THR A 82 -0.78 -18.85 0.72
CA THR A 82 -0.69 -18.88 -0.75
C THR A 82 -1.84 -19.68 -1.36
N ILE A 83 -2.14 -20.88 -0.83
CA ILE A 83 -3.24 -21.72 -1.30
C ILE A 83 -4.56 -20.95 -1.18
N ASP A 84 -4.81 -20.34 -0.01
CA ASP A 84 -6.05 -19.60 0.23
C ASP A 84 -6.17 -18.36 -0.67
N ALA A 85 -5.07 -17.65 -0.93
CA ALA A 85 -5.06 -16.53 -1.88
C ALA A 85 -5.46 -16.97 -3.31
N ILE A 86 -4.93 -18.12 -3.77
CA ILE A 86 -5.24 -18.68 -5.09
C ILE A 86 -6.68 -19.20 -5.16
N ASP A 87 -7.18 -19.82 -4.09
CA ASP A 87 -8.59 -20.23 -4.01
C ASP A 87 -9.53 -19.03 -4.06
N LEU A 88 -9.21 -17.94 -3.34
CA LEU A 88 -9.97 -16.69 -3.37
C LEU A 88 -9.95 -16.03 -4.76
N LEU A 89 -8.82 -16.07 -5.45
CA LEU A 89 -8.68 -15.61 -6.82
C LEU A 89 -9.65 -16.38 -7.75
N TYR A 90 -9.58 -17.71 -7.76
CA TYR A 90 -10.37 -18.53 -8.68
C TYR A 90 -11.85 -18.65 -8.32
N GLN A 91 -12.25 -18.33 -7.09
CA GLN A 91 -13.66 -18.14 -6.75
C GLN A 91 -14.29 -16.95 -7.49
N GLY A 92 -13.48 -16.04 -8.04
CA GLY A 92 -13.94 -14.92 -8.86
C GLY A 92 -14.72 -13.86 -8.09
N LYS A 93 -14.56 -13.81 -6.76
CA LYS A 93 -15.28 -12.89 -5.88
C LYS A 93 -14.43 -11.74 -5.36
N VAL A 94 -13.12 -11.77 -5.57
CA VAL A 94 -12.17 -10.77 -5.03
C VAL A 94 -11.66 -9.90 -6.16
N ASP A 95 -11.80 -8.58 -6.01
CA ASP A 95 -11.36 -7.57 -6.98
C ASP A 95 -9.95 -7.04 -6.67
N GLY A 96 -9.46 -7.27 -5.44
CA GLY A 96 -8.14 -6.84 -5.01
C GLY A 96 -7.64 -7.55 -3.77
N PHE A 97 -6.32 -7.57 -3.60
CA PHE A 97 -5.65 -8.14 -2.43
C PHE A 97 -4.83 -7.07 -1.70
N GLY A 98 -4.90 -7.10 -0.37
CA GLY A 98 -3.86 -6.59 0.51
C GLY A 98 -3.03 -7.75 1.03
N ILE A 99 -1.73 -7.74 0.79
CA ILE A 99 -0.79 -8.77 1.27
C ILE A 99 0.12 -8.10 2.30
N MET A 100 -0.07 -8.44 3.57
CA MET A 100 0.71 -7.89 4.68
C MET A 100 1.79 -8.89 5.09
N THR A 101 3.00 -8.71 4.54
CA THR A 101 4.20 -9.51 4.82
C THR A 101 5.45 -8.72 4.42
N SER A 102 6.59 -9.06 5.03
CA SER A 102 7.90 -8.59 4.58
C SER A 102 8.73 -9.68 3.90
N ASP A 103 8.19 -10.89 3.75
CA ASP A 103 8.87 -12.02 3.15
C ASP A 103 8.78 -11.99 1.62
N SER A 104 9.94 -12.03 0.96
CA SER A 104 10.04 -12.05 -0.50
C SER A 104 9.60 -13.37 -1.13
N ASP A 105 9.43 -14.45 -0.35
CA ASP A 105 8.96 -15.73 -0.86
C ASP A 105 7.52 -15.65 -1.40
N PHE A 106 6.76 -14.60 -1.06
CA PHE A 106 5.44 -14.31 -1.64
C PHE A 106 5.49 -13.61 -3.02
N THR A 107 6.68 -13.30 -3.57
CA THR A 107 6.83 -12.66 -4.89
C THR A 107 6.11 -13.44 -6.02
N PRO A 108 6.21 -14.78 -6.12
CA PRO A 108 5.49 -15.55 -7.12
C PRO A 108 3.96 -15.47 -6.97
N LEU A 109 3.45 -15.45 -5.73
CA LEU A 109 2.02 -15.28 -5.46
C LEU A 109 1.53 -13.92 -5.98
N VAL A 110 2.20 -12.84 -5.59
CA VAL A 110 1.81 -11.48 -6.03
C VAL A 110 1.87 -11.37 -7.55
N THR A 111 2.92 -11.92 -8.17
CA THR A 111 3.06 -11.96 -9.63
C THR A 111 1.89 -12.70 -10.29
N ARG A 112 1.50 -13.87 -9.78
CA ARG A 112 0.39 -14.67 -10.30
C ARG A 112 -0.94 -13.91 -10.21
N LEU A 113 -1.22 -13.26 -9.07
CA LEU A 113 -2.43 -12.45 -8.87
C LEU A 113 -2.48 -11.27 -9.86
N ARG A 114 -1.34 -10.59 -10.06
CA ARG A 114 -1.22 -9.47 -10.99
C ARG A 114 -1.36 -9.90 -12.45
N GLN A 115 -0.89 -11.09 -12.82
CA GLN A 115 -1.08 -11.66 -14.16
C GLN A 115 -2.56 -11.89 -14.50
N ASP A 116 -3.42 -12.16 -13.50
CA ASP A 116 -4.88 -12.24 -13.67
C ASP A 116 -5.57 -10.87 -13.60
N GLY A 117 -4.78 -9.79 -13.64
CA GLY A 117 -5.30 -8.41 -13.64
C GLY A 117 -5.77 -7.93 -12.27
N ILE A 118 -5.53 -8.67 -11.19
CA ILE A 118 -5.96 -8.28 -9.86
C ILE A 118 -5.05 -7.19 -9.31
N ILE A 119 -5.66 -6.21 -8.63
CA ILE A 119 -4.90 -5.17 -7.92
C ILE A 119 -4.37 -5.75 -6.61
N VAL A 120 -3.06 -5.70 -6.42
CA VAL A 120 -2.38 -6.17 -5.21
C VAL A 120 -1.65 -5.01 -4.52
N TYR A 121 -1.99 -4.74 -3.28
CA TYR A 121 -1.29 -3.82 -2.37
C TYR A 121 -0.41 -4.62 -1.42
N GLY A 122 0.89 -4.36 -1.45
CA GLY A 122 1.83 -4.94 -0.50
C GLY A 122 1.99 -4.04 0.73
N PHE A 123 1.98 -4.62 1.91
CA PHE A 123 2.26 -3.94 3.17
C PHE A 123 3.42 -4.64 3.86
N GLY A 124 4.55 -3.96 4.02
CA GLY A 124 5.76 -4.54 4.59
C GLY A 124 6.65 -3.50 5.27
N GLU A 125 7.84 -3.89 5.68
CA GLU A 125 8.85 -2.97 6.20
C GLU A 125 9.75 -2.41 5.10
N ALA A 126 10.45 -1.31 5.39
CA ALA A 126 11.36 -0.67 4.44
C ALA A 126 12.45 -1.61 3.91
N LYS A 127 12.86 -2.57 4.74
CA LYS A 127 13.87 -3.60 4.41
C LYS A 127 13.37 -4.68 3.46
N THR A 128 12.07 -4.72 3.14
CA THR A 128 11.52 -5.69 2.20
C THR A 128 12.26 -5.59 0.85
N PRO A 129 12.69 -6.72 0.25
CA PRO A 129 13.44 -6.70 -1.00
C PRO A 129 12.69 -6.04 -2.16
N GLU A 130 13.44 -5.35 -3.03
CA GLU A 130 12.87 -4.65 -4.20
C GLU A 130 12.14 -5.60 -5.16
N ALA A 131 12.59 -6.86 -5.23
CA ALA A 131 11.93 -7.90 -6.00
C ALA A 131 10.46 -8.11 -5.59
N PHE A 132 10.14 -7.99 -4.30
CA PHE A 132 8.75 -8.10 -3.82
C PHE A 132 7.98 -6.78 -4.00
N LYS A 133 8.63 -5.65 -3.72
CA LYS A 133 8.00 -4.32 -3.87
C LYS A 133 7.54 -4.10 -5.30
N SER A 134 8.43 -4.31 -6.27
CA SER A 134 8.20 -4.04 -7.69
C SER A 134 7.09 -4.87 -8.34
N VAL A 135 6.75 -6.05 -7.80
CA VAL A 135 5.64 -6.87 -8.33
C VAL A 135 4.28 -6.42 -7.77
N CYS A 136 4.25 -5.63 -6.69
CA CYS A 136 3.00 -5.08 -6.17
C CYS A 136 2.46 -3.96 -7.08
N THR A 137 1.15 -3.73 -7.07
CA THR A 137 0.57 -2.52 -7.69
C THR A 137 1.06 -1.28 -6.97
N ARG A 138 1.05 -1.35 -5.64
CA ARG A 138 1.67 -0.38 -4.74
C ARG A 138 2.21 -1.13 -3.54
N PHE A 139 3.34 -0.65 -3.03
CA PHE A 139 3.92 -1.13 -1.81
C PHE A 139 3.90 -0.02 -0.77
N ILE A 140 3.44 -0.32 0.44
CA ILE A 140 3.29 0.65 1.52
C ILE A 140 4.10 0.18 2.73
N ASP A 141 5.01 1.05 3.19
CA ASP A 141 5.78 0.81 4.40
C ASP A 141 4.89 0.97 5.64
N ILE A 142 4.78 -0.10 6.43
CA ILE A 142 3.91 -0.15 7.62
C ILE A 142 4.38 0.84 8.70
N LYS A 143 5.70 1.04 8.88
CA LYS A 143 6.22 1.91 9.94
C LYS A 143 5.93 3.37 9.65
N GLN A 144 6.17 3.80 8.41
CA GLN A 144 5.79 5.12 7.91
C GLN A 144 4.29 5.32 7.97
N LEU A 145 3.52 4.29 7.60
CA LEU A 145 2.06 4.36 7.67
C LEU A 145 1.56 4.57 9.11
N ILE A 146 2.11 3.84 10.09
CA ILE A 146 1.79 4.02 11.51
C ILE A 146 2.18 5.43 11.98
N ALA A 147 3.39 5.91 11.62
CA ALA A 147 3.88 7.22 12.01
C ALA A 147 2.96 8.34 11.48
N ASN A 148 2.59 8.27 10.21
CA ASN A 148 1.67 9.21 9.57
C ASN A 148 0.29 9.18 10.26
N TYR A 149 -0.23 7.98 10.53
CA TYR A 149 -1.53 7.80 11.18
C TYR A 149 -1.58 8.33 12.62
N ALA A 150 -0.48 8.20 13.37
CA ALA A 150 -0.36 8.77 14.72
C ALA A 150 -0.32 10.31 14.69
N ALA A 151 0.48 10.89 13.79
CA ALA A 151 0.57 12.34 13.62
C ALA A 151 -0.78 12.98 13.27
N GLU A 152 -1.65 12.25 12.59
CA GLU A 152 -3.02 12.70 12.29
C GLU A 152 -3.93 12.73 13.53
N LYS A 153 -3.92 11.66 14.34
CA LYS A 153 -4.79 11.56 15.51
C LYS A 153 -4.47 12.61 16.57
N ASP A 154 -3.21 13.01 16.68
CA ASP A 154 -2.76 14.00 17.65
C ASP A 154 -3.01 15.46 17.20
N GLY A 155 -3.65 15.67 16.03
CA GLY A 155 -4.04 17.00 15.53
C GLY A 155 -2.87 17.93 15.20
N ASN A 156 -1.63 17.45 15.31
CA ASN A 156 -0.41 18.23 15.09
C ASN A 156 -0.02 18.27 13.60
N ALA A 157 -1.00 18.56 12.74
CA ALA A 157 -0.79 18.73 11.30
C ALA A 157 -0.03 20.03 10.94
N LYS A 158 0.46 20.77 11.94
CA LYS A 158 1.34 21.95 11.81
C LYS A 158 2.44 21.90 12.87
N GLY A 159 3.22 20.83 12.91
CA GLY A 159 4.42 20.71 13.74
C GLY A 159 5.60 20.26 12.89
N ASP A 160 6.35 21.24 12.38
CA ASP A 160 7.76 21.13 12.01
C ASP A 160 8.18 19.87 11.21
N LYS A 161 7.95 19.89 9.88
CA LYS A 161 8.54 18.91 8.92
C LYS A 161 10.06 19.11 8.74
N THR A 162 10.81 19.53 9.76
CA THR A 162 12.29 19.61 9.73
C THR A 162 12.98 18.46 10.47
N GLY A 163 12.22 17.50 11.02
CA GLY A 163 12.77 16.27 11.58
C GLY A 163 12.86 15.13 10.57
N LYS A 164 13.82 15.18 9.64
CA LYS A 164 14.14 14.09 8.68
C LYS A 164 12.91 13.48 7.96
N ALA A 165 12.03 14.33 7.41
CA ALA A 165 11.40 13.98 6.14
C ALA A 165 12.56 13.82 5.17
N GLY A 166 12.96 12.58 4.89
CA GLY A 166 14.00 12.29 3.91
C GLY A 166 13.66 13.12 2.69
N ALA A 167 14.60 13.97 2.27
CA ALA A 167 14.50 14.75 1.05
C ALA A 167 13.80 13.87 0.01
N VAL A 168 12.78 14.41 -0.67
CA VAL A 168 12.17 13.77 -1.82
C VAL A 168 13.33 13.22 -2.65
N ASP A 169 13.52 11.91 -2.59
CA ASP A 169 14.78 11.31 -3.01
C ASP A 169 14.97 11.58 -4.50
N GLN A 170 16.20 11.61 -4.97
CA GLN A 170 16.52 11.79 -6.38
C GLN A 170 15.69 10.81 -7.24
N ASP A 171 15.50 9.58 -6.77
CA ASP A 171 14.68 8.56 -7.41
C ASP A 171 13.20 8.95 -7.49
N LEU A 172 12.64 9.53 -6.44
CA LEU A 172 11.25 10.01 -6.44
C LEU A 172 11.08 11.21 -7.38
N MET A 173 12.04 12.13 -7.37
CA MET A 173 12.05 13.28 -8.27
C MET A 173 12.16 12.85 -9.73
N GLU A 174 13.00 11.86 -10.02
CA GLU A 174 13.15 11.28 -11.36
C GLU A 174 11.86 10.60 -11.80
N LEU A 175 11.25 9.77 -10.94
CA LEU A 175 9.99 9.09 -11.22
C LEU A 175 8.86 10.08 -11.52
N ILE A 176 8.66 11.09 -10.67
CA ILE A 176 7.60 12.08 -10.84
C ILE A 176 7.84 12.93 -12.09
N THR A 177 9.10 13.31 -12.33
CA THR A 177 9.48 14.09 -13.52
C THR A 177 9.21 13.30 -14.79
N ALA A 178 9.60 12.03 -14.83
CA ALA A 178 9.39 11.15 -15.96
C ALA A 178 7.89 10.89 -16.18
N ALA A 179 7.12 10.70 -15.10
CA ALA A 179 5.67 10.54 -15.18
C ALA A 179 4.97 11.81 -15.71
N TYR A 180 5.42 12.99 -15.29
CA TYR A 180 4.93 14.27 -15.78
C TYR A 180 5.21 14.48 -17.27
N SER A 181 6.42 14.15 -17.75
CA SER A 181 6.78 14.33 -19.16
C SER A 181 5.92 13.51 -20.13
N GLU A 182 5.35 12.41 -19.63
CA GLU A 182 4.59 11.42 -20.38
C GLU A 182 3.08 11.65 -20.28
N ALA A 183 2.65 12.41 -19.28
CA ALA A 183 1.28 12.82 -19.15
C ALA A 183 0.88 13.78 -20.29
N LYS A 184 -0.39 13.72 -20.69
CA LYS A 184 -0.92 14.65 -21.70
C LYS A 184 -0.96 16.05 -21.09
N ARG A 185 -0.30 16.98 -21.77
CA ARG A 185 -0.22 18.39 -21.38
C ARG A 185 -1.17 19.22 -22.21
N ASP A 186 -1.75 20.24 -21.60
CA ASP A 186 -2.49 21.27 -22.33
C ASP A 186 -1.55 22.32 -22.97
N GLU A 187 -2.14 23.26 -23.69
CA GLU A 187 -1.43 24.37 -24.33
C GLU A 187 -0.66 25.26 -23.36
N LYS A 188 -1.07 25.30 -22.08
CA LYS A 188 -0.40 26.05 -21.00
C LYS A 188 0.71 25.23 -20.33
N GLY A 189 0.90 23.98 -20.73
CA GLY A 189 1.90 23.05 -20.21
C GLY A 189 1.50 22.36 -18.92
N PHE A 190 0.22 22.32 -18.56
CA PHE A 190 -0.28 21.62 -17.38
C PHE A 190 -0.72 20.20 -17.70
N ALA A 191 -0.42 19.26 -16.81
CA ALA A 191 -0.88 17.88 -16.84
C ALA A 191 -1.85 17.62 -15.68
N ARG A 192 -2.82 16.71 -15.87
CA ARG A 192 -3.73 16.28 -14.79
C ARG A 192 -2.96 15.51 -13.72
N LEU A 193 -3.04 15.94 -12.46
CA LEU A 193 -2.35 15.28 -11.34
C LEU A 193 -2.69 13.79 -11.26
N HIS A 194 -3.96 13.45 -11.48
CA HIS A 194 -4.41 12.07 -11.49
C HIS A 194 -3.69 11.23 -12.55
N GLN A 195 -3.50 11.76 -13.75
CA GLN A 195 -2.81 11.06 -14.83
C GLN A 195 -1.33 10.86 -14.49
N VAL A 196 -0.68 11.88 -13.92
CA VAL A 196 0.72 11.76 -13.47
C VAL A 196 0.86 10.68 -12.40
N GLY A 197 -0.05 10.66 -11.41
CA GLY A 197 -0.09 9.62 -10.38
C GLY A 197 -0.30 8.22 -10.95
N GLN A 198 -1.18 8.07 -11.94
CA GLN A 198 -1.43 6.80 -12.61
C GLN A 198 -0.18 6.31 -13.37
N ILE A 199 0.51 7.21 -14.08
CA ILE A 199 1.75 6.85 -14.80
C ILE A 199 2.85 6.46 -13.81
N ALA A 200 3.03 7.22 -12.72
CA ALA A 200 4.01 6.90 -11.69
C ALA A 200 3.75 5.53 -11.05
N GLY A 201 2.51 5.26 -10.63
CA GLY A 201 2.12 3.97 -10.05
C GLY A 201 2.09 2.80 -11.02
N ASN A 202 2.07 3.04 -12.33
CA ASN A 202 2.22 1.97 -13.33
C ASN A 202 3.69 1.68 -13.67
N ARG A 203 4.61 2.62 -13.41
CA ARG A 203 6.05 2.47 -13.66
C ARG A 203 6.78 1.82 -12.49
N SER A 204 6.27 1.99 -11.28
CA SER A 204 6.81 1.40 -10.07
C SER A 204 5.69 1.19 -9.04
N SER A 205 5.98 0.47 -7.96
CA SER A 205 5.07 0.23 -6.84
C SER A 205 4.88 1.45 -5.92
N PHE A 206 4.93 2.66 -6.49
CA PHE A 206 4.97 3.94 -5.80
C PHE A 206 3.69 4.26 -5.01
N ASP A 207 3.86 4.71 -3.75
CA ASP A 207 2.82 5.33 -2.95
C ASP A 207 3.38 6.51 -2.14
N VAL A 208 2.61 7.60 -2.07
CA VAL A 208 3.03 8.87 -1.43
C VAL A 208 3.21 8.74 0.10
N ARG A 209 2.53 7.77 0.72
CA ARG A 209 2.58 7.54 2.18
C ARG A 209 3.95 7.10 2.65
N ASN A 210 4.73 6.44 1.78
CA ASN A 210 6.11 6.05 2.06
C ASN A 210 7.03 7.26 2.28
N TYR A 211 6.60 8.44 1.82
CA TYR A 211 7.34 9.69 1.92
C TYR A 211 6.71 10.68 2.92
N GLY A 212 5.73 10.23 3.72
CA GLY A 212 5.09 11.05 4.74
C GLY A 212 3.96 11.95 4.23
N PHE A 213 3.43 11.69 3.03
CA PHE A 213 2.33 12.46 2.45
C PHE A 213 1.05 11.63 2.35
N LYS A 214 -0.11 12.27 2.53
CA LYS A 214 -1.42 11.59 2.47
C LYS A 214 -1.94 11.43 1.06
N SER A 215 -1.59 12.38 0.19
CA SER A 215 -2.08 12.43 -1.18
C SER A 215 -1.02 12.99 -2.12
N LEU A 216 -1.18 12.70 -3.41
CA LEU A 216 -0.36 13.30 -4.45
C LEU A 216 -0.45 14.83 -4.42
N SER A 217 -1.61 15.41 -4.09
CA SER A 217 -1.74 16.86 -4.01
C SER A 217 -0.92 17.46 -2.88
N GLU A 218 -0.77 16.74 -1.76
CA GLU A 218 0.07 17.20 -0.65
C GLU A 218 1.56 17.12 -1.03
N LEU A 219 1.98 16.01 -1.65
CA LEU A 219 3.34 15.83 -2.12
C LEU A 219 3.74 16.95 -3.09
N PHE A 220 2.99 17.14 -4.17
CA PHE A 220 3.28 18.18 -5.16
C PHE A 220 3.20 19.61 -4.59
N GLY A 221 2.41 19.84 -3.53
CA GLY A 221 2.38 21.12 -2.83
C GLY A 221 3.64 21.46 -2.05
N THR A 222 4.49 20.47 -1.77
CA THR A 222 5.80 20.67 -1.13
C THR A 222 6.97 20.72 -2.12
N LEU A 223 6.71 20.50 -3.41
CA LEU A 223 7.72 20.47 -4.45
C LEU A 223 7.85 21.84 -5.12
N ASP A 224 8.94 22.56 -4.84
CA ASP A 224 9.18 23.90 -5.42
C ASP A 224 9.30 23.91 -6.95
N ASN A 225 9.66 22.77 -7.54
CA ASN A 225 9.79 22.60 -8.99
C ASN A 225 8.46 22.30 -9.70
N PHE A 226 7.32 22.28 -9.00
CA PHE A 226 6.00 22.10 -9.59
C PHE A 226 5.01 23.17 -9.13
N ALA A 227 4.32 23.80 -10.08
CA ALA A 227 3.14 24.61 -9.81
C ALA A 227 1.89 23.73 -9.82
N MET A 228 0.97 23.98 -8.89
CA MET A 228 -0.35 23.35 -8.88
C MET A 228 -1.45 24.38 -9.16
N GLU A 229 -2.46 23.97 -9.93
CA GLU A 229 -3.63 24.78 -10.25
C GLU A 229 -4.89 23.91 -10.10
N ARG A 230 -5.89 24.40 -9.37
CA ARG A 230 -7.22 23.79 -9.32
C ARG A 230 -8.13 24.54 -10.29
N ARG A 231 -8.74 23.81 -11.21
CA ARG A 231 -9.60 24.40 -12.25
C ARG A 231 -11.08 24.27 -11.91
N GLU A 232 -11.93 24.90 -12.72
CA GLU A 232 -13.39 24.91 -12.57
C GLU A 232 -14.01 23.50 -12.58
N ASP A 233 -13.33 22.52 -13.19
CA ASP A 233 -13.70 21.09 -13.17
C ASP A 233 -13.39 20.39 -11.84
N ASN A 234 -12.95 21.16 -10.83
CA ASN A 234 -12.50 20.70 -9.52
C ASN A 234 -11.27 19.77 -9.57
N GLN A 235 -10.63 19.62 -10.73
CA GLN A 235 -9.45 18.79 -10.89
C GLN A 235 -8.19 19.59 -10.60
N VAL A 236 -7.19 18.88 -10.07
CA VAL A 236 -5.86 19.44 -9.82
C VAL A 236 -4.96 19.15 -11.01
N TYR A 237 -4.33 20.21 -11.50
CA TYR A 237 -3.36 20.18 -12.57
C TYR A 237 -1.99 20.58 -12.02
N VAL A 238 -0.94 20.00 -12.58
CA VAL A 238 0.45 20.28 -12.22
C VAL A 238 1.25 20.72 -13.43
N LYS A 239 2.20 21.62 -13.23
CA LYS A 239 3.12 22.10 -14.25
C LYS A 239 4.52 22.18 -13.68
N ARG A 240 5.51 21.68 -14.40
CA ARG A 240 6.91 21.78 -14.00
C ARG A 240 7.45 23.21 -14.17
N LEU A 241 8.05 23.74 -13.12
CA LEU A 241 8.71 25.04 -13.03
C LEU A 241 10.23 24.86 -13.16
N ARG A 242 10.69 24.45 -14.35
CA ARG A 242 12.12 24.20 -14.70
C ARG A 242 12.87 23.28 -13.73
#